data_AF-A0A356BWQ5-F1
#
_entry.id   AF-A0A356BWQ5-F1
#
_cell.length_a   1.000
_cell.length_b   1.000
_cell.length_c   1.000
_cell.angle_alpha   90.00
_cell.angle_beta   90.00
_cell.angle_gamma   90.00
#
_symmetry.space_group_name_H-M   'P 1'
#
loop_
_entity.id
_entity.type
_entity.pdbx_description
1 polymer ?
#
loop_
_entity_poly.entity_id
_entity_poly.type
_entity_poly.pdbx_seq_one_letter_code
_entity_poly.pdbx_strand_id
1 'polypeptide(L)'
;SVEERFGLLAELLEKILGRPIAIDESVYRSEKETGHRNRALAYFLKDINGLEGDVDEVLDLYFRQCSILVNCSDLARIGMFLATKGISEAGSPIVSANAVRLVSTFMVTCGMYNGSGEFAIQVGIPAKSGVSGGILGVVPGQYGVATFGPALDRKGNSVVGISMLRRLSEVLDFSIF
;
A
#
# COMPACT_ATOMS: atom_id res chain seq x y z
N SER A 1 -0.89 -16.35 -17.00
CA SER A 1 0.57 -16.18 -16.78
C SER A 1 0.83 -15.15 -15.68
N VAL A 2 2.09 -14.93 -15.28
CA VAL A 2 2.45 -13.82 -14.37
C VAL A 2 2.16 -12.46 -15.03
N GLU A 3 2.48 -12.31 -16.30
CA GLU A 3 2.27 -11.11 -17.11
C GLU A 3 0.79 -10.70 -17.17
N GLU A 4 -0.12 -11.66 -17.37
CA GLU A 4 -1.57 -11.38 -17.37
C GLU A 4 -2.05 -10.87 -16.00
N ARG A 5 -1.62 -11.53 -14.91
CA ARG A 5 -1.98 -11.12 -13.54
C ARG A 5 -1.42 -9.75 -13.18
N PHE A 6 -0.17 -9.46 -13.59
CA PHE A 6 0.42 -8.15 -13.42
C PHE A 6 -0.31 -7.09 -14.26
N GLY A 7 -0.71 -7.42 -15.49
CA GLY A 7 -1.49 -6.54 -16.36
C GLY A 7 -2.81 -6.08 -15.74
N LEU A 8 -3.54 -6.98 -15.07
CA LEU A 8 -4.77 -6.61 -14.35
C LEU A 8 -4.52 -5.60 -13.21
N LEU A 9 -3.41 -5.77 -12.48
CA LEU A 9 -3.03 -4.85 -11.41
C LEU A 9 -2.54 -3.51 -11.96
N ALA A 10 -1.76 -3.54 -13.04
CA ALA A 10 -1.31 -2.36 -13.74
C ALA A 10 -2.51 -1.54 -14.24
N GLU A 11 -3.45 -2.17 -14.95
CA GLU A 11 -4.65 -1.52 -15.47
C GLU A 11 -5.48 -0.87 -14.35
N LEU A 12 -5.62 -1.54 -13.20
CA LEU A 12 -6.30 -0.97 -12.04
C LEU A 12 -5.59 0.29 -11.51
N LEU A 13 -4.27 0.22 -11.32
CA LEU A 13 -3.50 1.37 -10.82
C LEU A 13 -3.50 2.52 -11.82
N GLU A 14 -3.37 2.25 -13.13
CA GLU A 14 -3.39 3.27 -14.17
C GLU A 14 -4.73 3.98 -14.24
N LYS A 15 -5.85 3.25 -14.06
CA LYS A 15 -7.19 3.86 -13.93
C LYS A 15 -7.31 4.78 -12.71
N ILE A 16 -6.69 4.42 -11.59
CA ILE A 16 -6.70 5.23 -10.36
C ILE A 16 -5.80 6.45 -10.51
N LEU A 17 -4.62 6.29 -11.10
CA LEU A 17 -3.61 7.33 -11.19
C LEU A 17 -3.80 8.27 -12.38
N GLY A 18 -4.52 7.84 -13.42
CA GLY A 18 -4.70 8.58 -14.67
C GLY A 18 -3.42 8.68 -15.50
N ARG A 19 -2.46 7.78 -15.29
CA ARG A 19 -1.17 7.72 -16.00
C ARG A 19 -0.66 6.28 -16.06
N PRO A 20 0.20 5.92 -17.03
CA PRO A 20 0.83 4.62 -17.06
C PRO A 20 1.71 4.38 -15.82
N ILE A 21 1.82 3.14 -15.37
CA ILE A 21 2.77 2.76 -14.32
C ILE A 21 4.10 2.30 -14.92
N ALA A 22 5.17 2.42 -14.11
CA ALA A 22 6.49 1.91 -14.46
C ALA A 22 7.04 1.11 -13.28
N ILE A 23 7.90 0.14 -13.59
CA ILE A 23 8.61 -0.66 -12.59
C ILE A 23 10.07 -0.20 -12.53
N ASP A 24 10.64 -0.14 -11.34
CA ASP A 24 12.08 -0.07 -11.16
C ASP A 24 12.69 -1.47 -11.35
N GLU A 25 13.22 -1.71 -12.54
CA GLU A 25 13.86 -2.98 -12.90
C GLU A 25 15.07 -3.33 -12.01
N SER A 26 15.76 -2.32 -11.48
CA SER A 26 16.92 -2.54 -10.61
C SER A 26 16.48 -3.07 -9.25
N VAL A 27 15.43 -2.48 -8.67
CA VAL A 27 14.83 -2.93 -7.41
C VAL A 27 14.20 -4.31 -7.59
N TYR A 28 13.44 -4.53 -8.67
CA TYR A 28 12.81 -5.81 -8.95
C TYR A 28 13.84 -6.95 -9.00
N ARG A 29 14.95 -6.78 -9.73
CA ARG A 29 16.01 -7.78 -9.81
C ARG A 29 16.67 -8.01 -8.45
N SER A 30 16.98 -6.93 -7.73
CA SER A 30 17.59 -7.01 -6.40
C SER A 30 16.70 -7.74 -5.38
N GLU A 31 15.40 -7.43 -5.34
CA GLU A 31 14.45 -8.09 -4.45
C GLU A 31 14.23 -9.56 -4.83
N LYS A 32 14.16 -9.85 -6.14
CA LYS A 32 14.05 -11.22 -6.64
C LYS A 32 15.26 -12.06 -6.27
N GLU A 33 16.47 -11.53 -6.37
CA GLU A 33 17.70 -12.25 -6.00
C GLU A 33 17.78 -12.50 -4.48
N THR A 34 17.48 -11.48 -3.66
CA THR A 34 17.71 -11.53 -2.20
C THR A 34 16.48 -11.88 -1.36
N GLY A 35 15.32 -12.11 -1.99
CA GLY A 35 14.02 -12.37 -1.34
C GLY A 35 13.89 -13.71 -0.59
N HIS A 36 14.93 -14.21 0.06
CA HIS A 36 14.97 -15.50 0.76
C HIS A 36 13.89 -15.63 1.83
N ARG A 37 13.63 -14.55 2.60
CA ARG A 37 12.57 -14.55 3.62
C ARG A 37 11.19 -14.74 2.99
N ASN A 38 10.92 -14.08 1.87
CA ASN A 38 9.64 -14.22 1.16
C ASN A 38 9.50 -15.63 0.56
N ARG A 39 10.58 -16.23 0.08
CA ARG A 39 10.60 -17.64 -0.34
C ARG A 39 10.25 -18.59 0.79
N ALA A 40 10.89 -18.44 1.95
CA ALA A 40 10.59 -19.26 3.12
C ALA A 40 9.12 -19.15 3.54
N LEU A 41 8.57 -17.92 3.56
CA LEU A 41 7.15 -17.69 3.86
C LEU A 41 6.22 -18.29 2.80
N ALA A 42 6.55 -18.16 1.52
CA ALA A 42 5.71 -18.69 0.44
C ALA A 42 5.68 -20.22 0.42
N TYR A 43 6.81 -20.89 0.65
CA TYR A 43 6.84 -22.35 0.80
C TYR A 43 6.10 -22.82 2.05
N PHE A 44 6.22 -22.09 3.17
CA PHE A 44 5.44 -22.37 4.36
C PHE A 44 3.93 -22.25 4.09
N LEU A 45 3.50 -21.18 3.41
CA LEU A 45 2.10 -21.01 3.02
C LEU A 45 1.62 -22.12 2.06
N LYS A 46 2.49 -22.59 1.16
CA LYS A 46 2.17 -23.72 0.27
C LYS A 46 1.98 -25.03 1.04
N ASP A 47 2.84 -25.32 2.01
CA ASP A 47 2.75 -26.52 2.86
C ASP A 47 1.42 -26.59 3.63
N ILE A 48 0.97 -25.45 4.17
CA ILE A 48 -0.32 -25.37 4.89
C ILE A 48 -1.53 -25.18 3.97
N ASN A 49 -1.38 -25.33 2.64
CA ASN A 49 -2.40 -25.09 1.63
C ASN A 49 -3.01 -23.67 1.65
N GLY A 50 -2.27 -22.69 2.14
CA GLY A 50 -2.62 -21.27 2.17
C GLY A 50 -2.17 -20.49 0.93
N LEU A 51 -1.39 -21.12 0.03
CA LEU A 51 -0.96 -20.53 -1.23
C LEU A 51 -1.19 -21.51 -2.39
N GLU A 52 -1.98 -21.07 -3.36
CA GLU A 52 -2.23 -21.80 -4.61
C GLU A 52 -1.20 -21.42 -5.69
N GLY A 53 -0.87 -22.38 -6.57
CA GLY A 53 0.01 -22.17 -7.71
C GLY A 53 1.50 -22.42 -7.43
N ASP A 54 2.34 -22.01 -8.38
CA ASP A 54 3.79 -22.10 -8.27
C ASP A 54 4.37 -20.97 -7.39
N VAL A 55 5.33 -21.32 -6.52
CA VAL A 55 5.90 -20.36 -5.56
C VAL A 55 6.73 -19.30 -6.25
N ASP A 56 7.51 -19.67 -7.25
CA ASP A 56 8.37 -18.73 -7.97
C ASP A 56 7.53 -17.77 -8.81
N GLU A 57 6.45 -18.24 -9.43
CA GLU A 57 5.51 -17.37 -10.14
C GLU A 57 4.79 -16.37 -9.22
N VAL A 58 4.31 -16.82 -8.06
CA VAL A 58 3.65 -15.95 -7.07
C VAL A 58 4.63 -14.88 -6.59
N LEU A 59 5.86 -15.27 -6.29
CA LEU A 59 6.88 -14.33 -5.82
C LEU A 59 7.34 -13.40 -6.93
N ASP A 60 7.42 -13.85 -8.19
CA ASP A 60 7.72 -12.98 -9.32
C ASP A 60 6.70 -11.84 -9.44
N LEU A 61 5.42 -12.19 -9.34
CA LEU A 61 4.34 -11.22 -9.32
C LEU A 61 4.44 -10.26 -8.11
N TYR A 62 4.75 -10.78 -6.92
CA TYR A 62 4.92 -9.98 -5.71
C TYR A 62 6.08 -8.97 -5.84
N PHE A 63 7.25 -9.38 -6.31
CA PHE A 63 8.40 -8.49 -6.48
C PHE A 63 8.15 -7.40 -7.53
N ARG A 64 7.44 -7.73 -8.62
CA ARG A 64 7.00 -6.73 -9.61
C ARG A 64 6.08 -5.68 -8.99
N GLN A 65 5.14 -6.08 -8.14
CA GLN A 65 4.25 -5.15 -7.43
C GLN A 65 5.02 -4.20 -6.49
N CYS A 66 5.95 -4.74 -5.71
CA CYS A 66 6.77 -3.95 -4.78
C CYS A 66 7.73 -2.97 -5.48
N SER A 67 7.98 -3.19 -6.77
CA SER A 67 8.89 -2.38 -7.57
C SER A 67 8.19 -1.31 -8.42
N ILE A 68 6.88 -1.10 -8.25
CA ILE A 68 6.13 -0.06 -8.98
C ILE A 68 6.54 1.34 -8.50
N LEU A 69 6.89 2.21 -9.44
CA LEU A 69 7.30 3.60 -9.19
C LEU A 69 6.09 4.52 -8.97
N VAL A 70 6.06 5.13 -7.79
CA VAL A 70 5.07 6.13 -7.38
C VAL A 70 5.74 7.26 -6.61
N ASN A 71 5.16 8.46 -6.71
CA ASN A 71 5.53 9.61 -5.88
C ASN A 71 4.43 9.90 -4.83
N CYS A 72 4.65 10.91 -3.98
CA CYS A 72 3.65 11.30 -2.97
C CYS A 72 2.30 11.69 -3.57
N SER A 73 2.28 12.34 -4.73
CA SER A 73 1.02 12.70 -5.40
C SER A 73 0.23 11.45 -5.83
N ASP A 74 0.92 10.41 -6.32
CA ASP A 74 0.28 9.16 -6.70
C ASP A 74 -0.30 8.44 -5.48
N LEU A 75 0.47 8.36 -4.38
CA LEU A 75 0.00 7.78 -3.13
C LEU A 75 -1.21 8.55 -2.57
N ALA A 76 -1.19 9.89 -2.64
CA ALA A 76 -2.32 10.72 -2.23
C ALA A 76 -3.55 10.47 -3.11
N ARG A 77 -3.38 10.29 -4.43
CA ARG A 77 -4.47 9.92 -5.34
C ARG A 77 -5.07 8.56 -5.01
N ILE A 78 -4.24 7.55 -4.72
CA ILE A 78 -4.71 6.25 -4.27
C ILE A 78 -5.46 6.38 -2.94
N GLY A 79 -4.93 7.19 -2.01
CA GLY A 79 -5.61 7.50 -0.75
C GLY A 79 -6.97 8.15 -0.98
N MET A 80 -7.07 9.09 -1.93
CA MET A 80 -8.31 9.78 -2.27
C MET A 80 -9.32 8.83 -2.89
N PHE A 81 -8.88 7.94 -3.78
CA PHE A 81 -9.70 6.88 -4.37
C PHE A 81 -10.32 5.96 -3.30
N LEU A 82 -9.55 5.64 -2.25
CA LEU A 82 -10.08 4.89 -1.11
C LEU A 82 -11.03 5.75 -0.26
N ALA A 83 -10.71 7.03 -0.04
CA ALA A 83 -11.57 7.96 0.69
C ALA A 83 -12.94 8.14 0.02
N THR A 84 -13.00 8.07 -1.32
CA THR A 84 -14.23 8.14 -2.13
C THR A 84 -14.90 6.78 -2.34
N LYS A 85 -14.53 5.76 -1.56
CA LYS A 85 -15.14 4.42 -1.60
C LYS A 85 -14.96 3.69 -2.95
N GLY A 86 -13.86 3.96 -3.65
CA GLY A 86 -13.50 3.26 -4.89
C GLY A 86 -14.07 3.91 -6.14
N ILE A 87 -14.44 5.18 -6.04
CA ILE A 87 -15.00 5.98 -7.14
C ILE A 87 -13.87 6.78 -7.80
N SER A 88 -13.80 6.73 -9.12
CA SER A 88 -12.84 7.49 -9.94
C SER A 88 -13.10 9.00 -9.87
N GLU A 89 -12.14 9.80 -10.34
CA GLU A 89 -12.36 11.25 -10.51
C GLU A 89 -13.54 11.57 -11.45
N ALA A 90 -13.85 10.67 -12.38
CA ALA A 90 -15.00 10.79 -13.29
C ALA A 90 -16.34 10.38 -12.66
N GLY A 91 -16.36 9.97 -11.38
CA GLY A 91 -17.56 9.58 -10.66
C GLY A 91 -18.02 8.14 -10.91
N SER A 92 -17.27 7.35 -11.70
CA SER A 92 -17.58 5.94 -11.95
C SER A 92 -16.96 5.02 -10.89
N PRO A 93 -17.67 3.98 -10.42
CA PRO A 93 -17.11 3.01 -9.49
C PRO A 93 -16.10 2.11 -10.22
N ILE A 94 -14.84 2.08 -9.76
CA ILE A 94 -13.80 1.15 -10.24
C ILE A 94 -13.76 -0.10 -9.34
N VAL A 95 -13.91 0.10 -8.03
CA VAL A 95 -13.91 -0.97 -7.02
C VAL A 95 -15.13 -0.81 -6.11
N SER A 96 -15.69 -1.93 -5.66
CA SER A 96 -16.85 -1.88 -4.76
C SER A 96 -16.52 -1.18 -3.43
N ALA A 97 -17.47 -0.40 -2.90
CA ALA A 97 -17.35 0.21 -1.59
C ALA A 97 -17.12 -0.82 -0.46
N ASN A 98 -17.58 -2.06 -0.65
CA ASN A 98 -17.35 -3.17 0.28
C ASN A 98 -15.88 -3.57 0.32
N ALA A 99 -15.24 -3.72 -0.84
CA ALA A 99 -13.82 -4.03 -0.92
C ALA A 99 -12.96 -2.90 -0.33
N VAL A 100 -13.31 -1.64 -0.61
CA VAL A 100 -12.60 -0.49 -0.01
C VAL A 100 -12.74 -0.48 1.51
N ARG A 101 -13.93 -0.77 2.05
CA ARG A 101 -14.11 -0.90 3.50
C ARG A 101 -13.19 -1.97 4.10
N LEU A 102 -13.09 -3.15 3.47
CA LEU A 102 -12.19 -4.21 3.93
C LEU A 102 -10.73 -3.79 3.89
N VAL A 103 -10.29 -3.17 2.79
CA VAL A 103 -8.93 -2.66 2.64
C VAL A 103 -8.62 -1.62 3.72
N SER A 104 -9.50 -0.65 3.95
CA SER A 104 -9.35 0.36 5.00
C SER A 104 -9.27 -0.25 6.40
N THR A 105 -10.06 -1.29 6.70
CA THR A 105 -9.97 -2.02 7.97
C THR A 105 -8.59 -2.68 8.16
N PHE A 106 -8.05 -3.32 7.12
CA PHE A 106 -6.70 -3.87 7.19
C PHE A 106 -5.64 -2.78 7.33
N MET A 107 -5.79 -1.65 6.65
CA MET A 107 -4.90 -0.51 6.81
C MET A 107 -4.86 0.02 8.25
N VAL A 108 -6.01 0.08 8.95
CA VAL A 108 -6.06 0.46 10.36
C VAL A 108 -5.35 -0.57 11.26
N THR A 109 -5.61 -1.86 11.03
CA THR A 109 -5.22 -2.93 11.97
C THR A 109 -3.81 -3.46 11.76
N CYS A 110 -3.31 -3.48 10.51
CA CYS A 110 -2.00 -4.05 10.18
C CYS A 110 -1.16 -3.19 9.21
N GLY A 111 -1.66 -2.03 8.79
CA GLY A 111 -1.03 -1.24 7.73
C GLY A 111 0.32 -0.62 8.10
N MET A 112 0.57 -0.39 9.40
CA MET A 112 1.83 0.13 9.95
C MET A 112 2.63 -0.95 10.68
N TYR A 113 2.43 -2.22 10.33
CA TYR A 113 3.05 -3.39 10.95
C TYR A 113 2.79 -3.43 12.46
N ASN A 114 3.81 -3.70 13.26
CA ASN A 114 3.75 -3.66 14.73
C ASN A 114 3.53 -2.24 15.30
N GLY A 115 3.44 -1.21 14.45
CA GLY A 115 3.12 0.16 14.81
C GLY A 115 1.64 0.53 14.67
N SER A 116 0.79 -0.36 14.15
CA SER A 116 -0.59 -0.01 13.76
C SER A 116 -1.46 0.47 14.93
N GLY A 117 -1.38 -0.18 16.10
CA GLY A 117 -2.12 0.27 17.29
C GLY A 117 -1.68 1.65 17.81
N GLU A 118 -0.37 1.90 17.83
CA GLU A 118 0.17 3.21 18.23
C GLU A 118 -0.22 4.31 17.22
N PHE A 119 -0.14 4.01 15.92
CA PHE A 119 -0.55 4.92 14.86
C PHE A 119 -2.05 5.24 14.92
N ALA A 120 -2.90 4.25 15.22
CA ALA A 120 -4.34 4.46 15.40
C ALA A 120 -4.64 5.42 16.57
N ILE A 121 -3.88 5.35 17.66
CA ILE A 121 -4.04 6.25 18.82
C ILE A 121 -3.51 7.66 18.50
N GLN A 122 -2.36 7.77 17.83
CA GLN A 122 -1.68 9.04 17.62
C GLN A 122 -2.18 9.83 16.40
N VAL A 123 -2.66 9.14 15.37
CA VAL A 123 -3.04 9.73 14.07
C VAL A 123 -4.50 9.43 13.74
N GLY A 124 -4.98 8.22 14.00
CA GLY A 124 -6.40 7.90 13.88
C GLY A 124 -6.94 7.73 12.47
N ILE A 125 -6.11 7.38 11.47
CA ILE A 125 -6.56 7.11 10.10
C ILE A 125 -6.08 5.75 9.56
N PRO A 126 -6.80 5.11 8.64
CA PRO A 126 -6.25 4.03 7.82
C PRO A 126 -4.98 4.47 7.12
N ALA A 127 -3.89 3.72 7.27
CA ALA A 127 -2.63 4.01 6.61
C ALA A 127 -1.89 2.74 6.18
N LYS A 128 -0.98 2.85 5.20
CA LYS A 128 -0.05 1.79 4.83
C LYS A 128 1.34 2.37 4.64
N SER A 129 2.31 1.79 5.35
CA SER A 129 3.74 2.12 5.22
C SER A 129 4.45 1.21 4.21
N GLY A 130 5.47 1.71 3.52
CA GLY A 130 6.39 0.95 2.70
C GLY A 130 7.83 1.12 3.19
N VAL A 131 8.64 0.07 3.07
CA VAL A 131 10.06 0.07 3.48
C VAL A 131 10.94 0.99 2.62
N SER A 132 10.42 1.52 1.51
CA SER A 132 11.05 2.61 0.76
C SER A 132 10.94 3.97 1.47
N GLY A 133 10.10 4.08 2.50
CA GLY A 133 9.85 5.32 3.26
C GLY A 133 8.55 6.04 2.88
N GLY A 134 7.76 5.51 1.96
CA GLY A 134 6.42 6.02 1.64
C GLY A 134 5.38 5.64 2.68
N ILE A 135 4.46 6.55 3.01
CA ILE A 135 3.25 6.24 3.78
C ILE A 135 2.05 6.81 3.02
N LEU A 136 1.07 5.96 2.77
CA LEU A 136 -0.26 6.32 2.27
C LEU A 136 -1.24 6.37 3.44
N GLY A 137 -2.10 7.39 3.50
CA GLY A 137 -3.16 7.53 4.49
C GLY A 137 -4.49 7.93 3.85
N VAL A 138 -5.59 7.58 4.50
CA VAL A 138 -6.95 7.79 4.00
C VAL A 138 -7.79 8.49 5.06
N VAL A 139 -8.30 9.68 4.77
CA VAL A 139 -9.30 10.38 5.59
C VAL A 139 -10.67 10.17 4.92
N PRO A 140 -11.52 9.27 5.43
CA PRO A 140 -12.73 8.86 4.72
C PRO A 140 -13.63 10.03 4.32
N GLY A 141 -14.03 10.07 3.05
CA GLY A 141 -14.89 11.12 2.49
C GLY A 141 -14.24 12.49 2.31
N GLN A 142 -12.96 12.66 2.65
CA GLN A 142 -12.31 13.98 2.63
C GLN A 142 -11.01 14.00 1.83
N TYR A 143 -9.99 13.24 2.26
CA TYR A 143 -8.63 13.40 1.74
C TYR A 143 -7.92 12.06 1.56
N GLY A 144 -7.09 11.98 0.53
CA GLY A 144 -5.93 11.08 0.50
C GLY A 144 -4.68 11.83 0.93
N VAL A 145 -3.92 11.26 1.85
CA VAL A 145 -2.67 11.87 2.33
C VAL A 145 -1.50 10.95 2.05
N ALA A 146 -0.35 11.53 1.77
CA ALA A 146 0.87 10.77 1.55
C ALA A 146 2.08 11.50 2.10
N THR A 147 3.06 10.73 2.55
CA THR A 147 4.37 11.24 2.95
C THR A 147 5.46 10.33 2.40
N PHE A 148 6.66 10.87 2.27
CA PHE A 148 7.85 10.11 1.92
C PHE A 148 9.02 10.58 2.76
N GLY A 149 9.70 9.64 3.40
CA GLY A 149 10.95 9.87 4.10
C GLY A 149 11.71 8.56 4.26
N PRO A 150 12.92 8.43 3.69
CA PRO A 150 13.62 7.14 3.60
C PRO A 150 14.14 6.62 4.94
N ALA A 151 14.29 7.49 5.95
CA ALA A 151 14.72 7.09 7.28
C ALA A 151 13.59 6.34 8.02
N LEU A 152 13.83 5.06 8.33
CA LEU A 152 12.86 4.19 9.00
C LEU A 152 13.16 4.03 10.50
N ASP A 153 12.10 3.83 11.28
CA ASP A 153 12.20 3.37 12.66
C ASP A 153 12.48 1.85 12.75
N ARG A 154 12.58 1.33 13.97
CA ARG A 154 12.80 -0.12 14.21
C ARG A 154 11.63 -1.01 13.76
N LYS A 155 10.45 -0.43 13.50
CA LYS A 155 9.24 -1.13 13.05
C LYS A 155 9.11 -1.11 11.51
N GLY A 156 10.03 -0.43 10.81
CA GLY A 156 10.05 -0.32 9.35
C GLY A 156 9.17 0.81 8.79
N ASN A 157 8.83 1.81 9.60
CA ASN A 157 8.01 2.94 9.17
C ASN A 157 8.81 4.24 9.07
N SER A 158 8.44 5.11 8.14
CA SER A 158 9.08 6.42 7.97
C SER A 158 8.94 7.29 9.22
N VAL A 159 10.08 7.66 9.83
CA VAL A 159 10.12 8.47 11.06
C VAL A 159 9.48 9.84 10.83
N VAL A 160 9.92 10.52 9.78
CA VAL A 160 9.41 11.85 9.42
C VAL A 160 7.99 11.77 8.88
N GLY A 161 7.64 10.71 8.14
CA GLY A 161 6.29 10.51 7.61
C GLY A 161 5.25 10.37 8.72
N ILE A 162 5.53 9.56 9.75
CA ILE A 162 4.64 9.44 10.92
C ILE A 162 4.51 10.78 11.64
N SER A 163 5.62 11.49 11.88
CA SER A 163 5.59 12.77 12.59
C SER A 163 4.76 13.82 11.84
N MET A 164 4.85 13.86 10.51
CA MET A 164 4.04 14.74 9.66
C MET A 164 2.56 14.38 9.73
N LEU A 165 2.21 13.09 9.60
CA LEU A 165 0.82 12.64 9.64
C LEU A 165 0.16 12.90 11.00
N ARG A 166 0.89 12.69 12.10
CA ARG A 166 0.44 13.07 13.44
C ARG A 166 0.13 14.57 13.50
N ARG A 167 1.05 15.42 13.02
CA ARG A 167 0.85 16.87 13.04
C ARG A 167 -0.34 17.31 12.17
N LEU A 168 -0.52 16.70 11.01
CA LEU A 168 -1.68 16.99 10.15
C LEU A 168 -2.98 16.57 10.83
N SER A 169 -3.01 15.39 11.46
CA SER A 169 -4.20 14.92 12.19
C SER A 169 -4.58 15.86 13.35
N GLU A 170 -3.60 16.32 14.13
CA GLU A 170 -3.83 17.31 15.21
C GLU A 170 -4.43 18.64 14.72
N VAL A 171 -4.02 19.10 13.54
CA VAL A 171 -4.40 20.42 13.00
C VAL A 171 -5.71 20.36 12.23
N LEU A 172 -5.99 19.24 11.55
CA LEU A 172 -7.09 19.09 10.61
C LEU A 172 -8.18 18.12 11.09
N ASP A 173 -8.04 17.57 12.30
CA ASP A 173 -8.97 16.64 12.94
C ASP A 173 -9.28 15.41 12.06
N PHE A 174 -8.23 14.69 11.67
CA PHE A 174 -8.36 13.54 10.77
C PHE A 174 -8.87 12.26 11.44
N SER A 175 -8.83 12.19 12.78
CA SER A 175 -9.14 10.95 13.51
C SER A 175 -10.53 10.43 13.18
N ILE A 176 -10.63 9.12 12.91
CA ILE A 176 -11.92 8.42 12.75
C ILE A 176 -12.45 7.86 14.08
N PHE A 177 -11.75 8.11 15.18
CA PHE A 177 -12.06 7.69 16.54
C PHE A 177 -12.33 8.89 17.44
#